data_AF-A0A843WKG9-F1
#
_entry.id   AF-A0A843WKG9-F1
#
_cell.length_a   1.000
_cell.length_b   1.000
_cell.length_c   1.000
_cell.angle_alpha   90.00
_cell.angle_beta   90.00
_cell.angle_gamma   90.00
#
_symmetry.space_group_name_H-M   'P 1'
#
loop_
_entity.id
_entity.type
_entity.pdbx_description
1 polymer ?
#
loop_
_entity_poly.entity_id
_entity_poly.type
_entity_poly.pdbx_seq_one_letter_code
_entity_poly.pdbx_strand_id
1 'polypeptide(L)'
;MGRRKVQCKYYNRVLSGGVWRLKQHLARIKGEVELCSRVSSEVRIQFCQYMKENETSKTNITRRHQEIREELSAPPRRSVDEIHLSRGRQTIDLDDDEEEQFRRASQASRRSFKEEDHL
;
A
#
# COMPACT_ATOMS: atom_id res chain seq x y z
N MET A 1 7.65 -29.30 9.41
CA MET A 1 6.42 -28.49 9.60
C MET A 1 5.22 -29.41 9.79
N GLY A 2 4.50 -29.30 10.90
CA GLY A 2 3.30 -30.12 11.16
C GLY A 2 2.11 -29.70 10.31
N ARG A 3 1.36 -30.66 9.76
CA ARG A 3 0.07 -30.38 9.10
C ARG A 3 -0.96 -30.01 10.18
N ARG A 4 -1.51 -28.80 10.12
CA ARG A 4 -2.62 -28.37 10.99
C ARG A 4 -3.82 -29.30 10.80
N LYS A 5 -4.47 -29.67 11.91
CA LYS A 5 -5.67 -30.51 11.94
C LYS A 5 -6.71 -29.86 12.82
N VAL A 6 -7.98 -30.05 12.49
CA VAL A 6 -9.11 -29.54 13.26
C VAL A 6 -10.17 -30.62 13.41
N GLN A 7 -10.69 -30.82 14.62
CA GLN A 7 -11.74 -31.81 14.88
C GLN A 7 -13.12 -31.15 14.84
N CYS A 8 -14.03 -31.71 14.04
CA CYS A 8 -15.44 -31.35 14.08
C CYS A 8 -16.10 -32.06 15.27
N LYS A 9 -16.69 -31.32 16.21
CA LYS A 9 -17.37 -31.89 17.38
C LYS A 9 -18.74 -32.50 17.06
N TYR A 10 -19.39 -32.08 15.98
CA TYR A 10 -20.69 -32.64 15.56
C TYR A 10 -20.54 -34.03 14.95
N TYR A 11 -19.54 -34.22 14.07
CA TYR A 11 -19.29 -35.47 13.35
C TYR A 11 -18.15 -36.31 13.96
N ASN A 12 -17.46 -35.79 14.98
CA ASN A 12 -16.26 -36.37 15.60
C ASN A 12 -15.16 -36.77 14.61
N ARG A 13 -15.08 -36.06 13.48
CA ARG A 13 -14.09 -36.31 12.43
C ARG A 13 -12.98 -35.27 12.46
N VAL A 14 -11.75 -35.74 12.27
CA VAL A 14 -10.58 -34.88 12.14
C VAL A 14 -10.40 -34.49 10.68
N LEU A 15 -10.50 -33.20 10.39
CA LEU A 15 -10.26 -32.61 9.09
C LEU A 15 -8.81 -32.15 9.00
N SER A 16 -8.15 -32.43 7.87
CA SER A 16 -6.84 -31.87 7.55
C SER A 16 -6.99 -30.41 7.13
N GLY A 17 -6.23 -29.50 7.75
CA GLY A 17 -6.27 -28.07 7.47
C GLY A 17 -6.60 -27.21 8.69
N GLY A 18 -7.06 -25.99 8.42
CA GLY A 18 -7.42 -25.01 9.44
C GLY A 18 -8.92 -24.74 9.52
N VAL A 19 -9.27 -23.70 10.27
CA VAL A 19 -10.65 -23.26 10.55
C VAL A 19 -11.49 -23.07 9.28
N TRP A 20 -10.91 -22.62 8.18
CA TRP A 20 -11.64 -22.44 6.91
C TRP A 20 -12.28 -23.75 6.40
N ARG A 21 -11.56 -24.87 6.44
CA ARG A 21 -12.11 -26.17 6.02
C ARG A 21 -13.18 -26.67 6.99
N LEU A 22 -13.06 -26.36 8.28
CA LEU A 22 -14.12 -26.64 9.24
C LEU A 22 -15.39 -25.84 8.92
N LYS A 23 -15.26 -24.54 8.57
CA LYS A 23 -16.40 -23.71 8.16
C LYS A 23 -17.10 -24.28 6.92
N GLN A 24 -16.35 -24.73 5.91
CA GLN A 24 -16.90 -25.40 4.72
C GLN A 24 -17.63 -26.70 5.06
N HIS A 25 -17.03 -27.55 5.91
CA HIS A 25 -17.64 -28.80 6.39
C HIS A 25 -18.99 -28.58 7.06
N LEU A 26 -19.11 -27.55 7.91
CA LEU A 26 -20.35 -27.23 8.63
C LEU A 26 -21.41 -26.55 7.74
N ALA A 27 -20.99 -25.68 6.82
CA ALA A 27 -21.90 -25.01 5.88
C ALA A 27 -22.52 -25.95 4.84
N ARG A 28 -22.01 -27.18 4.71
CA ARG A 28 -22.36 -28.15 3.66
C ARG A 28 -22.25 -27.57 2.24
N ILE A 29 -21.25 -26.73 2.00
CA ILE A 29 -20.96 -26.19 0.66
C ILE A 29 -20.21 -27.27 -0.12
N LYS A 30 -20.68 -27.59 -1.34
CA LYS A 30 -20.02 -28.57 -2.22
C LYS A 30 -18.60 -28.08 -2.58
N GLY A 31 -17.60 -28.95 -2.48
CA GLY A 31 -16.20 -28.63 -2.75
C GLY A 31 -15.26 -29.78 -2.36
N GLU A 32 -14.01 -29.47 -2.06
CA GLU A 32 -12.95 -30.45 -1.70
C GLU A 32 -13.06 -31.04 -0.28
N VAL A 33 -13.96 -30.52 0.56
CA VAL A 33 -14.10 -30.93 1.96
C VAL A 33 -15.38 -31.72 2.13
N GLU A 34 -15.28 -32.85 2.83
CA GLU A 34 -16.46 -33.65 3.19
C GLU A 34 -17.47 -32.84 4.00
N LEU A 35 -18.76 -33.15 3.83
CA LEU A 35 -19.86 -32.42 4.46
C LEU A 35 -20.20 -33.03 5.84
N CYS A 36 -20.58 -32.18 6.79
CA CYS A 36 -21.00 -32.66 8.10
C CYS A 36 -22.40 -33.28 8.05
N SER A 37 -22.53 -34.59 8.29
CA SER A 37 -23.84 -35.26 8.31
C SER A 37 -24.64 -35.00 9.59
N ARG A 38 -23.99 -34.66 10.70
CA ARG A 38 -24.60 -34.48 12.03
C ARG A 38 -24.86 -33.03 12.46
N VAL A 39 -24.52 -32.05 11.63
CA VAL A 39 -24.81 -30.63 11.92
C VAL A 39 -26.31 -30.36 11.81
N SER A 40 -26.85 -29.56 12.74
CA SER A 40 -28.24 -29.12 12.69
C SER A 40 -28.47 -28.08 11.58
N SER A 41 -29.73 -27.97 11.16
CA SER A 41 -30.15 -27.04 10.10
C SER A 41 -29.79 -25.59 10.43
N GLU A 42 -30.00 -25.18 11.67
CA GLU A 42 -29.72 -23.82 12.16
C GLU A 42 -28.24 -23.47 12.03
N VAL A 43 -27.37 -24.31 12.58
CA VAL A 43 -25.92 -24.11 12.52
C VAL A 43 -25.44 -24.09 11.07
N ARG A 44 -25.97 -24.98 10.22
CA ARG A 44 -25.65 -24.98 8.78
C ARG A 44 -26.02 -23.66 8.10
N ILE A 45 -27.20 -23.10 8.39
CA ILE A 45 -27.66 -21.83 7.81
C ILE A 45 -26.76 -20.68 8.25
N GLN A 46 -26.44 -20.60 9.55
CA GLN A 46 -25.55 -19.59 10.10
C GLN A 46 -24.16 -19.62 9.43
N PHE A 47 -23.55 -20.80 9.31
CA PHE A 47 -22.26 -20.93 8.63
C PHE A 47 -22.35 -20.63 7.13
N CYS A 48 -23.45 -20.99 6.47
CA CYS A 48 -23.65 -20.68 5.06
C CYS A 48 -23.77 -19.16 4.81
N GLN A 49 -24.55 -18.45 5.63
CA GLN A 49 -24.67 -16.98 5.57
C GLN A 49 -23.33 -16.31 5.85
N TYR A 50 -22.68 -16.68 6.95
CA TYR A 50 -21.36 -16.17 7.30
C TYR A 50 -20.35 -16.31 6.14
N MET A 51 -20.33 -17.46 5.47
CA MET A 51 -19.41 -17.71 4.36
C MET A 51 -19.71 -16.80 3.15
N LYS A 52 -20.98 -16.59 2.81
CA LYS A 52 -21.39 -15.70 1.71
C LYS A 52 -21.02 -14.24 2.00
N GLU A 53 -21.28 -13.78 3.23
CA GLU A 53 -20.95 -12.41 3.65
C GLU A 53 -19.44 -12.15 3.65
N ASN A 54 -18.64 -13.17 3.98
CA ASN A 54 -17.19 -13.05 4.07
C ASN A 54 -16.46 -13.34 2.75
N GLU A 55 -17.14 -13.88 1.72
CA GLU A 55 -16.55 -14.06 0.38
C GLU A 55 -16.23 -12.70 -0.28
N THR A 56 -17.08 -11.70 -0.10
CA THR A 56 -16.90 -10.33 -0.64
C THR A 56 -15.82 -9.52 0.09
N SER A 57 -15.39 -9.95 1.27
CA SER A 57 -14.32 -9.28 2.02
C SER A 57 -12.92 -9.66 1.48
N LYS A 58 -12.78 -10.84 0.88
CA LYS A 58 -11.50 -11.29 0.28
C LYS A 58 -11.13 -10.51 -0.98
N THR A 59 -12.12 -10.06 -1.77
CA THR A 59 -11.88 -9.26 -2.97
C THR A 59 -11.33 -7.88 -2.62
N ASN A 60 -11.84 -7.26 -1.55
CA ASN A 60 -11.36 -5.95 -1.09
C ASN A 60 -9.94 -5.99 -0.54
N ILE A 61 -9.60 -7.02 0.25
CA ILE A 61 -8.23 -7.20 0.76
C ILE A 61 -7.27 -7.48 -0.39
N THR A 62 -7.62 -8.39 -1.30
CA THR A 62 -6.76 -8.75 -2.45
C THR A 62 -6.54 -7.55 -3.36
N ARG A 63 -7.60 -6.78 -3.67
CA ARG A 63 -7.52 -5.55 -4.46
C ARG A 63 -6.59 -4.53 -3.80
N ARG A 64 -6.77 -4.25 -2.51
CA ARG A 64 -5.92 -3.29 -1.77
C ARG A 64 -4.47 -3.76 -1.69
N HIS A 65 -4.24 -5.07 -1.55
CA HIS A 65 -2.90 -5.64 -1.52
C HIS A 65 -2.22 -5.62 -2.90
N GLN A 66 -3.00 -5.70 -3.98
CA GLN A 66 -2.53 -5.52 -5.35
C GLN A 66 -2.19 -4.05 -5.63
N GLU A 67 -3.04 -3.11 -5.22
CA GLU A 67 -2.79 -1.67 -5.36
C GLU A 67 -1.48 -1.25 -4.65
N ILE A 68 -1.28 -1.70 -3.41
CA ILE A 68 -0.03 -1.43 -2.67
C ILE A 68 1.18 -2.07 -3.37
N ARG A 69 1.03 -3.30 -3.88
CA ARG A 69 2.12 -3.98 -4.61
C ARG A 69 2.48 -3.21 -5.88
N GLU A 70 1.49 -2.71 -6.60
CA GLU A 70 1.67 -1.96 -7.84
C GLU A 70 2.35 -0.61 -7.57
N GLU A 71 1.92 0.10 -6.52
CA GLU A 71 2.55 1.35 -6.04
C GLU A 71 4.02 1.16 -5.65
N LEU A 72 4.35 0.06 -4.96
CA LEU A 72 5.74 -0.27 -4.60
C LEU A 72 6.58 -0.76 -5.78
N SER A 73 5.95 -1.33 -6.81
CA SER A 73 6.62 -1.79 -8.03
C SER A 73 6.79 -0.70 -9.09
N ALA A 74 5.98 0.35 -9.01
CA ALA A 74 6.11 1.50 -9.87
C ALA A 74 7.51 2.11 -9.65
N PRO A 75 8.25 2.47 -10.72
CA PRO A 75 9.45 3.25 -10.54
C PRO A 75 9.06 4.51 -9.75
N PRO A 76 9.89 4.97 -8.80
CA PRO A 76 9.60 6.17 -8.04
C PRO A 76 9.15 7.24 -9.01
N ARG A 77 7.95 7.80 -8.78
CA ARG A 77 7.51 8.99 -9.51
C ARG A 77 8.63 9.98 -9.31
N ARG A 78 9.40 10.26 -10.36
CA ARG A 78 10.50 11.23 -10.32
C ARG A 78 9.92 12.45 -9.64
N SER A 79 10.51 12.85 -8.51
CA SER A 79 10.14 14.13 -7.93
C SER A 79 10.25 15.17 -9.04
N VAL A 80 9.36 16.17 -9.00
CA VAL A 80 9.46 17.31 -9.92
C VAL A 80 10.86 17.95 -9.88
N ASP A 81 11.59 17.75 -8.77
CA ASP A 81 12.98 18.14 -8.57
C ASP A 81 13.99 17.38 -9.46
N GLU A 82 13.71 16.16 -9.92
CA GLU A 82 14.64 15.37 -10.75
C GLU A 82 14.55 15.70 -12.25
N ILE A 83 13.50 16.43 -12.68
CA ILE A 83 13.34 16.88 -14.08
C ILE A 83 14.36 17.99 -14.40
N HIS A 84 14.89 18.68 -13.39
CA HIS A 84 15.81 19.82 -13.55
C HIS A 84 17.26 19.42 -13.84
N LEU A 85 17.67 18.16 -13.59
CA LEU A 85 19.07 17.74 -13.79
C LEU A 85 19.37 17.21 -15.20
N SER A 86 18.34 16.95 -16.02
CA SER A 86 18.50 16.45 -17.40
C SER A 86 18.31 17.52 -18.48
N ARG A 87 17.87 18.73 -18.11
CA ARG A 87 17.76 19.89 -19.01
C ARG A 87 18.55 21.03 -18.39
N GLY A 88 19.79 21.18 -18.85
CA GLY A 88 20.72 22.19 -18.37
C GLY A 88 20.07 23.58 -18.30
N ARG A 89 20.37 24.27 -17.20
CA ARG A 89 20.42 25.73 -17.02
C ARG A 89 19.34 26.52 -17.77
N GLN A 90 18.32 27.00 -17.05
CA GLN A 90 17.63 28.22 -17.48
C GLN A 90 18.64 29.37 -17.38
N THR A 91 19.24 29.74 -18.51
CA THR A 91 19.83 31.04 -18.72
C THR A 91 18.66 32.03 -18.78
N ILE A 92 18.66 33.00 -17.87
CA ILE A 92 17.92 34.24 -18.08
C ILE A 92 18.80 35.04 -19.03
N ASP A 93 18.33 35.32 -20.25
CA ASP A 93 18.97 36.27 -21.15
C ASP A 93 18.80 37.66 -20.50
N LEU A 94 19.80 38.09 -19.74
CA LEU A 94 19.85 39.42 -19.14
C LEU A 94 20.54 40.35 -20.14
N ASP A 95 19.87 41.44 -20.54
CA ASP A 95 20.50 42.49 -21.33
C ASP A 95 21.74 43.06 -20.60
N ASP A 96 22.76 43.51 -21.35
CA ASP A 96 24.05 43.96 -20.82
C ASP A 96 23.91 45.02 -19.69
N ASP A 97 22.83 45.80 -19.70
CA ASP A 97 22.50 46.81 -18.68
C ASP A 97 22.08 46.19 -17.32
N GLU A 98 21.41 45.03 -17.31
CA GLU A 98 20.92 44.38 -16.08
C GLU A 98 22.05 43.65 -15.33
N GLU A 99 23.02 43.08 -16.06
CA GLU A 99 24.19 42.43 -15.46
C GLU A 99 25.10 43.45 -14.75
N GLU A 100 25.26 44.64 -15.32
CA GLU A 100 26.03 45.73 -14.70
C GLU A 100 25.31 46.26 -13.44
N GLN A 101 23.98 46.35 -13.45
CA GLN A 101 23.19 46.69 -12.26
C GLN A 101 23.37 45.67 -11.14
N PHE A 102 23.34 44.38 -11.45
CA PHE A 102 23.57 43.32 -10.45
C PHE A 102 24.99 43.34 -9.89
N ARG A 103 26.00 43.57 -10.74
CA ARG A 103 27.40 43.75 -10.31
C ARG A 103 27.57 45.00 -9.44
N ARG A 104 26.92 46.13 -9.77
CA ARG A 104 26.93 47.35 -8.94
C ARG A 104 26.25 47.13 -7.59
N ALA A 105 25.07 46.52 -7.57
CA ALA A 105 24.33 46.23 -6.33
C ALA A 105 25.11 45.28 -5.42
N SER A 106 25.77 44.28 -5.99
CA SER A 106 26.64 43.35 -5.26
C SER A 106 27.89 44.05 -4.69
N GLN A 107 28.45 45.02 -5.41
CA GLN A 107 29.60 45.81 -4.93
C GLN A 107 29.20 46.85 -3.87
N ALA A 108 28.02 47.45 -3.99
CA ALA A 108 27.47 48.39 -3.01
C ALA A 108 27.19 47.68 -1.67
N SER A 109 26.55 46.51 -1.72
CA SER A 109 26.30 45.69 -0.52
C SER A 109 27.57 45.23 0.18
N ARG A 110 28.67 45.03 -0.56
CA ARG A 110 29.99 44.68 0.02
C ARG A 110 30.74 45.88 0.62
N ARG A 111 30.36 47.11 0.28
CA ARG A 111 30.96 48.34 0.83
C ARG A 111 30.25 48.80 2.10
N SER A 112 28.93 48.62 2.19
CA SER A 112 28.15 48.99 3.38
C SER A 112 28.49 48.20 4.65
N PHE A 113 29.14 47.04 4.56
CA PHE A 113 29.53 46.25 5.75
C PHE A 113 30.94 46.56 6.28
N LYS A 114 31.68 47.50 5.67
CA LYS A 114 33.07 47.81 6.05
C LYS A 114 33.27 49.21 6.64
N GLU A 115 32.23 50.00 6.82
CA GLU A 115 32.33 51.40 7.30
C GLU A 115 31.88 51.64 8.76
N GLU A 116 31.56 50.61 9.55
CA GLU A 116 31.19 50.80 10.98
C GLU A 116 32.30 50.47 12.01
N ASP A 117 33.53 50.11 11.61
CA ASP A 117 34.56 49.62 12.55
C ASP A 117 35.86 50.47 12.64
N HIS A 118 35.83 51.76 12.29
CA HIS A 118 36.94 52.66 12.61
C HIS A 118 36.46 54.05 13.03
N LEU A 119 36.18 54.19 14.34
CA LEU A 119 36.43 55.43 15.09
C LEU A 119 37.74 55.27 15.87
#